data_AF-A0A075FZ95-F1
#
_entry.id   AF-A0A075FZ95-F1
#
_cell.length_a   1.000
_cell.length_b   1.000
_cell.length_c   1.000
_cell.angle_alpha   90.00
_cell.angle_beta   90.00
_cell.angle_gamma   90.00
#
_symmetry.space_group_name_H-M   'P 1'
#
loop_
_entity.id
_entity.type
_entity.pdbx_description
1 polymer ?
#
loop_
_entity_poly.entity_id
_entity_poly.type
_entity_poly.pdbx_seq_one_letter_code
_entity_poly.pdbx_strand_id
1 'polypeptide(L)'
;MIDAFKTTSIRTPTSGVLVPIGPKLIKLGLKQVLDEYRPDFYTLPISRAPSVFSGTPFLVEVGMVYGGNLPKEQPVQILRFANRVPLLYQAGGCAITKAIQGINWRQYGLEQRGGKGTPNGPAIILVHVASTNIPFTSEAKEAVADISEIKKEIKLALRNNAKTLSRHLKKQKKREKVTEKFDLVQKILPAIAEKASSVVGQPVPNLDKVVAAIMDVVWIEEKIEFNDGQIEVEIKIINYRLKSANFKLRAEVPGHEIKDAEPRPGKREGNQVVWSIGLPTTESTKYKFTVPEGTRRSFEGMELWVEGMDSSNIIGAEPWTGIVDPGIKDAIEAEKQGLA
;
A
#
# COMPACT_ATOMS: atom_id res chain seq x y z
N MET A 1 -11.46 -1.66 52.48
CA MET A 1 -10.93 -2.75 51.62
C MET A 1 -10.98 -2.36 50.13
N ILE A 2 -12.13 -1.94 49.59
CA ILE A 2 -12.27 -1.53 48.17
C ILE A 2 -11.32 -0.38 47.80
N ASP A 3 -11.17 0.63 48.65
CA ASP A 3 -10.28 1.76 48.36
C ASP A 3 -8.79 1.39 48.40
N ALA A 4 -8.42 0.36 49.16
CA ALA A 4 -7.05 -0.17 49.18
C ALA A 4 -6.67 -0.85 47.84
N PHE A 5 -7.64 -1.45 47.15
CA PHE A 5 -7.43 -2.02 45.81
C PHE A 5 -7.22 -0.95 44.74
N LYS A 6 -7.75 0.27 44.91
CA LYS A 6 -7.55 1.38 43.97
C LYS A 6 -6.17 2.02 44.11
N THR A 7 -5.61 2.03 45.31
CA THR A 7 -4.32 2.68 45.60
C THR A 7 -3.13 1.74 45.45
N THR A 8 -3.33 0.43 45.54
CA THR A 8 -2.26 -0.57 45.44
C THR A 8 -2.01 -0.98 44.00
N SER A 9 -0.75 -0.94 43.55
CA SER A 9 -0.36 -1.43 42.22
C SER A 9 -0.37 -2.96 42.20
N ILE A 10 -1.25 -3.54 41.39
CA ILE A 10 -1.40 -4.99 41.21
C ILE A 10 -0.94 -5.35 39.79
N ARG A 11 -0.39 -6.55 39.63
CA ARG A 11 0.01 -7.06 38.30
C ARG A 11 -1.20 -7.12 37.35
N THR A 12 -0.94 -6.78 36.11
CA THR A 12 -1.89 -6.87 34.99
C THR A 12 -2.42 -8.31 34.84
N PRO A 13 -3.71 -8.54 34.61
CA PRO A 13 -4.26 -9.85 34.31
C PRO A 13 -3.56 -10.49 33.09
N THR A 14 -3.48 -11.82 33.08
CA THR A 14 -2.87 -12.57 31.98
C THR A 14 -3.63 -12.38 30.67
N SER A 15 -2.90 -12.16 29.59
CA SER A 15 -3.42 -11.89 28.24
C SER A 15 -4.09 -13.08 27.54
N GLY A 16 -3.88 -14.31 28.04
CA GLY A 16 -4.34 -15.54 27.40
C GLY A 16 -5.86 -15.77 27.37
N VAL A 17 -6.65 -14.87 27.98
CA VAL A 17 -8.11 -14.96 28.04
C VAL A 17 -8.79 -14.28 26.84
N LEU A 18 -8.06 -13.45 26.09
CA LEU A 18 -8.62 -12.69 24.96
C LEU A 18 -8.40 -13.42 23.64
N VAL A 19 -9.43 -13.44 22.79
CA VAL A 19 -9.35 -14.05 21.47
C VAL A 19 -9.42 -12.96 20.38
N PRO A 20 -8.27 -12.43 19.91
CA PRO A 20 -8.24 -11.45 18.83
C PRO A 20 -8.76 -12.05 17.51
N ILE A 21 -9.05 -11.19 16.52
CA ILE A 21 -9.22 -11.62 15.13
C ILE A 21 -7.85 -11.93 14.53
N GLY A 22 -6.86 -11.08 14.81
CA GLY A 22 -5.50 -11.25 14.34
C GLY A 22 -5.22 -10.49 13.04
N PRO A 23 -4.00 -9.94 12.87
CA PRO A 23 -3.68 -9.09 11.73
C PRO A 23 -3.89 -9.71 10.35
N LYS A 24 -3.57 -11.01 10.21
CA LYS A 24 -3.70 -11.72 8.93
C LYS A 24 -5.17 -11.84 8.50
N LEU A 25 -6.04 -12.28 9.42
CA LEU A 25 -7.46 -12.44 9.15
C LEU A 25 -8.15 -11.10 8.90
N ILE A 26 -7.74 -10.02 9.59
CA ILE A 26 -8.24 -8.67 9.29
C ILE A 26 -7.87 -8.25 7.86
N LYS A 27 -6.63 -8.48 7.43
CA LYS A 27 -6.19 -8.13 6.07
C LYS A 27 -6.96 -8.94 5.02
N LEU A 28 -7.13 -10.24 5.24
CA LEU A 28 -7.86 -11.13 4.33
C LEU A 28 -9.35 -10.74 4.23
N GLY A 29 -10.01 -10.52 5.37
CA GLY A 29 -11.42 -10.11 5.40
C GLY A 29 -11.66 -8.76 4.73
N LEU A 30 -10.76 -7.79 4.94
CA LEU A 30 -10.84 -6.51 4.24
C LEU A 30 -10.62 -6.65 2.73
N LYS A 31 -9.74 -7.55 2.28
CA LYS A 31 -9.56 -7.83 0.85
C LYS A 31 -10.82 -8.41 0.23
N GLN A 32 -11.38 -9.45 0.84
CA GLN A 32 -12.56 -10.15 0.31
C GLN A 32 -13.82 -9.30 0.30
N VAL A 33 -14.09 -8.56 1.38
CA VAL A 33 -15.31 -7.75 1.51
C VAL A 33 -15.26 -6.49 0.65
N LEU A 34 -14.06 -5.95 0.40
CA LEU A 34 -13.90 -4.67 -0.30
C LEU A 34 -13.36 -4.84 -1.73
N ASP A 35 -13.38 -6.06 -2.27
CA ASP A 35 -12.86 -6.35 -3.61
C ASP A 35 -13.56 -5.52 -4.71
N GLU A 36 -14.87 -5.27 -4.54
CA GLU A 36 -15.65 -4.41 -5.43
C GLU A 36 -15.08 -2.99 -5.55
N TYR A 37 -14.50 -2.47 -4.46
CA TYR A 37 -13.92 -1.13 -4.44
C TYR A 37 -12.50 -1.08 -5.02
N ARG A 38 -11.89 -2.24 -5.30
CA ARG A 38 -10.49 -2.40 -5.76
C ARG A 38 -9.50 -1.43 -5.09
N PRO A 39 -9.34 -1.48 -3.76
CA PRO A 39 -8.49 -0.54 -3.05
C PRO A 39 -7.03 -0.64 -3.46
N ASP A 40 -6.38 0.52 -3.64
CA ASP A 40 -4.97 0.60 -4.03
C ASP A 40 -4.03 0.11 -2.94
N PHE A 41 -4.42 0.24 -1.67
CA PHE A 41 -3.54 -0.05 -0.55
C PHE A 41 -4.25 -0.56 0.69
N TYR A 42 -3.70 -1.65 1.24
CA TYR A 42 -4.08 -2.22 2.52
C TYR A 42 -2.95 -2.02 3.51
N THR A 43 -3.23 -1.32 4.61
CA THR A 43 -2.26 -1.23 5.71
C THR A 43 -2.07 -2.60 6.36
N LEU A 44 -0.88 -2.84 6.92
CA LEU A 44 -0.65 -3.97 7.82
C LEU A 44 -1.51 -3.74 9.09
N PRO A 45 -2.50 -4.61 9.37
CA PRO A 45 -3.32 -4.42 10.55
C PRO A 45 -2.48 -4.56 11.82
N ILE A 46 -2.79 -3.76 12.82
CA ILE A 46 -2.05 -3.71 14.07
C ILE A 46 -2.91 -4.32 15.15
N SER A 47 -2.40 -5.35 15.81
CA SER A 47 -2.96 -5.91 17.04
C SER A 47 -2.08 -5.47 18.19
N ARG A 48 -2.62 -4.70 19.14
CA ARG A 48 -1.86 -4.20 20.29
C ARG A 48 -1.84 -5.23 21.41
N ALA A 49 -0.79 -5.15 22.24
CA ALA A 49 -0.72 -5.92 23.48
C ALA A 49 -1.93 -5.58 24.37
N PRO A 50 -2.49 -6.56 25.09
CA PRO A 50 -3.62 -6.32 25.98
C PRO A 50 -3.33 -5.24 27.02
N SER A 51 -4.29 -4.33 27.17
CA SER A 51 -4.34 -3.30 28.19
C SER A 51 -5.48 -3.62 29.16
N VAL A 52 -5.62 -2.82 30.22
CA VAL A 52 -6.65 -3.01 31.24
C VAL A 52 -7.44 -1.74 31.43
N PHE A 53 -8.75 -1.85 31.57
CA PHE A 53 -9.62 -0.79 32.08
C PHE A 53 -10.39 -1.36 33.28
N SER A 54 -10.43 -0.65 34.41
CA SER A 54 -11.18 -1.08 35.60
C SER A 54 -10.97 -2.57 35.98
N GLY A 55 -9.74 -3.08 35.88
CA GLY A 55 -9.41 -4.49 36.17
C GLY A 55 -9.79 -5.51 35.09
N THR A 56 -10.44 -5.08 34.00
CA THR A 56 -10.85 -5.93 32.87
C THR A 56 -9.84 -5.82 31.73
N PRO A 57 -9.23 -6.94 31.28
CA PRO A 57 -8.29 -6.94 30.17
C PRO A 57 -9.03 -6.73 28.84
N PHE A 58 -8.45 -5.93 27.96
CA PHE A 58 -8.93 -5.69 26.61
C PHE A 58 -7.76 -5.54 25.63
N LEU A 59 -8.00 -5.76 24.34
CA LEU A 59 -7.07 -5.46 23.27
C LEU A 59 -7.77 -4.69 22.16
N VAL A 60 -6.96 -3.99 21.37
CA VAL A 60 -7.45 -3.22 20.22
C VAL A 60 -6.71 -3.64 18.97
N GLU A 61 -7.47 -3.88 17.91
CA GLU A 61 -6.94 -4.14 16.58
C GLU A 61 -7.45 -3.10 15.60
N VAL A 62 -6.58 -2.68 14.68
CA VAL A 62 -6.88 -1.64 13.69
C VAL A 62 -6.40 -2.09 12.32
N GLY A 63 -7.25 -1.89 11.31
CA GLY A 63 -6.88 -1.99 9.90
C GLY A 63 -7.39 -0.78 9.13
N MET A 64 -6.65 -0.35 8.12
CA MET A 64 -7.09 0.70 7.19
C MET A 64 -6.88 0.25 5.75
N VAL A 65 -7.78 0.71 4.91
CA VAL A 65 -7.80 0.52 3.46
C VAL A 65 -7.88 1.89 2.80
N TYR A 66 -7.19 2.08 1.69
CA TYR A 66 -7.13 3.35 0.98
C TYR A 66 -7.16 3.15 -0.53
N GLY A 67 -7.82 4.06 -1.25
CA GLY A 67 -7.77 4.19 -2.70
C GLY A 67 -8.83 3.40 -3.44
N GLY A 68 -8.57 3.12 -4.72
CA GLY A 68 -9.53 2.45 -5.60
C GLY A 68 -10.74 3.32 -5.95
N ASN A 69 -11.91 2.69 -6.01
CA ASN A 69 -13.19 3.32 -6.29
C ASN A 69 -13.86 3.93 -5.06
N LEU A 70 -13.12 4.07 -3.94
CA LEU A 70 -13.65 4.72 -2.74
C LEU A 70 -13.87 6.23 -2.97
N PRO A 71 -14.96 6.80 -2.43
CA PRO A 71 -15.29 8.19 -2.66
C PRO A 71 -14.29 9.13 -1.97
N LYS A 72 -13.67 10.03 -2.76
CA LYS A 72 -12.60 10.92 -2.27
C LYS A 72 -13.09 12.06 -1.36
N GLU A 73 -14.28 12.57 -1.60
CA GLU A 73 -14.79 13.77 -0.91
C GLU A 73 -15.72 13.44 0.27
N GLN A 74 -16.07 12.16 0.45
CA GLN A 74 -16.97 11.71 1.51
C GLN A 74 -16.21 11.46 2.83
N PRO A 75 -16.91 11.51 3.98
CA PRO A 75 -16.36 11.04 5.24
C PRO A 75 -15.92 9.59 5.13
N VAL A 76 -14.77 9.25 5.73
CA VAL A 76 -14.26 7.87 5.73
C VAL A 76 -15.28 6.91 6.34
N GLN A 77 -15.39 5.72 5.77
CA GLN A 77 -16.24 4.68 6.34
C GLN A 77 -15.54 4.07 7.56
N ILE A 78 -16.27 3.93 8.67
CA ILE A 78 -15.75 3.39 9.92
C ILE A 78 -16.42 2.04 10.19
N LEU A 79 -15.64 0.97 10.16
CA LEU A 79 -16.07 -0.37 10.53
C LEU A 79 -15.74 -0.61 12.01
N ARG A 80 -16.77 -0.71 12.84
CA ARG A 80 -16.64 -0.86 14.28
C ARG A 80 -16.95 -2.30 14.67
N PHE A 81 -16.04 -2.94 15.41
CA PHE A 81 -16.21 -4.30 15.90
C PHE A 81 -15.97 -4.37 17.40
N ALA A 82 -16.77 -5.19 18.07
CA ALA A 82 -16.70 -5.48 19.49
C ALA A 82 -16.81 -7.00 19.67
N ASN A 83 -15.78 -7.66 20.20
CA ASN A 83 -15.73 -9.13 20.32
C ASN A 83 -16.18 -9.85 19.04
N ARG A 84 -15.62 -9.45 17.88
CA ARG A 84 -15.95 -9.97 16.54
C ARG A 84 -17.37 -9.69 16.02
N VAL A 85 -18.18 -8.95 16.76
CA VAL A 85 -19.53 -8.53 16.34
C VAL A 85 -19.46 -7.13 15.73
N PRO A 86 -20.02 -6.91 14.52
CA PRO A 86 -20.09 -5.59 13.92
C PRO A 86 -21.09 -4.69 14.65
N LEU A 87 -20.71 -3.44 14.89
CA LEU A 87 -21.56 -2.42 15.50
C LEU A 87 -22.06 -1.46 14.43
N LEU A 88 -23.34 -1.57 14.06
CA LEU A 88 -23.93 -0.81 12.97
C LEU A 88 -24.50 0.54 13.42
N TYR A 89 -25.21 0.57 14.56
CA TYR A 89 -25.95 1.75 15.03
C TYR A 89 -25.19 2.58 16.08
N GLN A 90 -25.71 3.76 16.40
CA GLN A 90 -25.19 4.66 17.45
C GLN A 90 -23.71 5.06 17.28
N ALA A 91 -23.28 5.30 16.04
CA ALA A 91 -21.90 5.68 15.74
C ALA A 91 -21.44 6.95 16.48
N GLY A 92 -22.32 7.94 16.71
CA GLY A 92 -21.96 9.20 17.37
C GLY A 92 -21.55 9.07 18.84
N GLY A 93 -22.12 8.09 19.56
CA GLY A 93 -21.80 7.84 20.98
C GLY A 93 -20.57 6.97 21.22
N CYS A 94 -20.17 6.20 20.20
CA CYS A 94 -19.15 5.16 20.31
C CYS A 94 -17.74 5.72 20.56
N ALA A 95 -17.03 5.13 21.52
CA ALA A 95 -15.64 5.46 21.83
C ALA A 95 -14.72 5.34 20.61
N ILE A 96 -14.97 4.38 19.72
CA ILE A 96 -14.22 4.17 18.48
C ILE A 96 -14.31 5.40 17.57
N THR A 97 -15.54 5.85 17.28
CA THR A 97 -15.78 7.02 16.44
C THR A 97 -15.15 8.27 17.07
N LYS A 98 -15.37 8.48 18.36
CA LYS A 98 -14.76 9.61 19.09
C LYS A 98 -13.23 9.55 19.13
N ALA A 99 -12.64 8.36 19.16
CA ALA A 99 -11.20 8.17 19.08
C ALA A 99 -10.66 8.57 17.71
N ILE A 100 -11.32 8.14 16.63
CA ILE A 100 -11.01 8.51 15.24
C ILE A 100 -11.13 10.03 15.05
N GLN A 101 -12.25 10.63 15.48
CA GLN A 101 -12.46 12.08 15.37
C GLN A 101 -11.45 12.92 16.16
N GLY A 102 -10.86 12.33 17.21
CA GLY A 102 -9.87 12.98 18.07
C GLY A 102 -8.42 12.86 17.59
N ILE A 103 -8.18 12.34 16.38
CA ILE A 103 -6.87 12.30 15.72
C ILE A 103 -6.82 13.39 14.64
N ASN A 104 -5.66 14.06 14.52
CA ASN A 104 -5.39 15.00 13.44
C ASN A 104 -4.94 14.24 12.19
N TRP A 105 -5.89 13.91 11.31
CA TRP A 105 -5.64 13.09 10.12
C TRP A 105 -4.89 13.81 9.01
N ARG A 106 -4.85 15.15 9.03
CA ARG A 106 -4.10 15.98 8.07
C ARG A 106 -2.61 15.67 8.10
N GLN A 107 -2.08 15.31 9.26
CA GLN A 107 -0.68 14.88 9.42
C GLN A 107 -0.39 13.53 8.75
N TYR A 108 -1.43 12.72 8.54
CA TYR A 108 -1.32 11.37 7.98
C TYR A 108 -1.75 11.29 6.51
N GLY A 109 -2.20 12.40 5.90
CA GLY A 109 -2.51 12.49 4.48
C GLY A 109 -3.99 12.38 4.11
N LEU A 110 -4.90 12.34 5.09
CA LEU A 110 -6.34 12.49 4.83
C LEU A 110 -6.81 13.92 5.10
N GLU A 111 -7.91 14.32 4.48
CA GLU A 111 -8.50 15.62 4.72
C GLU A 111 -9.34 15.63 5.99
N GLN A 112 -9.41 16.78 6.67
CA GLN A 112 -10.23 16.94 7.86
C GLN A 112 -10.61 18.41 7.98
N ARG A 113 -11.79 18.76 7.46
CA ARG A 113 -12.29 20.15 7.47
C ARG A 113 -12.51 20.60 8.92
N GLY A 114 -11.96 21.76 9.30
CA GLY A 114 -12.06 22.28 10.67
C GLY A 114 -11.20 21.58 11.72
N GLY A 115 -10.36 20.60 11.36
CA GLY A 115 -9.39 19.95 12.26
C GLY A 115 -9.99 19.11 13.39
N LYS A 116 -11.31 18.94 13.41
CA LYS A 116 -12.07 18.08 14.33
C LYS A 116 -13.15 17.35 13.54
N GLY A 117 -13.54 16.16 14.01
CA GLY A 117 -14.58 15.36 13.37
C GLY A 117 -14.01 14.27 12.48
N THR A 118 -14.89 13.60 11.74
CA THR A 118 -14.52 12.45 10.90
C THR A 118 -13.70 12.96 9.70
N PRO A 119 -12.54 12.35 9.38
CA PRO A 119 -11.79 12.75 8.20
C PRO A 119 -12.54 12.41 6.92
N ASN A 120 -12.19 13.09 5.83
CA ASN A 120 -12.68 12.84 4.48
C ASN A 120 -11.55 12.22 3.65
N GLY A 121 -11.90 11.30 2.77
CA GLY A 121 -10.95 10.64 1.89
C GLY A 121 -11.41 9.26 1.44
N PRO A 122 -10.76 8.71 0.40
CA PRO A 122 -11.05 7.39 -0.13
C PRO A 122 -10.46 6.31 0.81
N ALA A 123 -10.97 6.21 2.04
CA ALA A 123 -10.43 5.32 3.06
C ALA A 123 -11.52 4.65 3.90
N ILE A 124 -11.23 3.43 4.33
CA ILE A 124 -12.04 2.65 5.26
C ILE A 124 -11.17 2.33 6.48
N ILE A 125 -11.70 2.57 7.68
CA ILE A 125 -11.01 2.35 8.95
C ILE A 125 -11.77 1.28 9.73
N LEU A 126 -11.14 0.13 9.96
CA LEU A 126 -11.61 -0.92 10.83
C LEU A 126 -10.97 -0.79 12.21
N VAL A 127 -11.80 -0.82 13.25
CA VAL A 127 -11.36 -0.90 14.65
C VAL A 127 -12.12 -2.00 15.36
N HIS A 128 -11.38 -2.94 15.92
CA HIS A 128 -11.90 -4.03 16.73
C HIS A 128 -11.44 -3.85 18.19
N VAL A 129 -12.38 -3.94 19.12
CA VAL A 129 -12.11 -3.99 20.56
C VAL A 129 -12.52 -5.38 21.06
N ALA A 130 -11.57 -6.11 21.64
CA ALA A 130 -11.85 -7.40 22.27
C ALA A 130 -11.64 -7.30 23.78
N SER A 131 -12.59 -7.78 24.58
CA SER A 131 -12.56 -7.75 26.05
C SER A 131 -13.39 -8.90 26.60
N THR A 132 -13.09 -9.37 27.81
CA THR A 132 -13.95 -10.33 28.51
C THR A 132 -15.32 -9.74 28.81
N ASN A 133 -15.36 -8.45 29.14
CA ASN A 133 -16.58 -7.67 29.28
C ASN A 133 -16.42 -6.34 28.53
N ILE A 134 -17.26 -6.06 27.54
CA ILE A 134 -17.21 -4.80 26.79
C ILE A 134 -18.14 -3.79 27.47
N PRO A 135 -17.66 -2.59 27.81
CA PRO A 135 -18.49 -1.56 28.40
C PRO A 135 -19.32 -0.93 27.28
N PHE A 136 -20.60 -1.31 27.18
CA PHE A 136 -21.54 -0.71 26.22
C PHE A 136 -22.23 0.52 26.83
N THR A 137 -22.67 1.44 25.97
CA THR A 137 -23.44 2.63 26.38
C THR A 137 -24.89 2.30 26.75
N SER A 138 -25.43 1.22 26.19
CA SER A 138 -26.82 0.77 26.37
C SER A 138 -26.90 -0.76 26.38
N GLU A 139 -28.01 -1.29 26.87
CA GLU A 139 -28.30 -2.73 26.88
C GLU A 139 -28.38 -3.35 25.48
N ALA A 140 -28.68 -2.53 24.46
CA ALA A 140 -28.72 -2.94 23.06
C ALA A 140 -27.32 -3.27 22.47
N LYS A 141 -26.23 -2.96 23.20
CA LYS A 141 -24.85 -3.30 22.83
C LYS A 141 -24.39 -2.73 21.47
N GLU A 142 -24.87 -1.54 21.11
CA GLU A 142 -24.59 -0.93 19.79
C GLU A 142 -23.35 -0.02 19.76
N ALA A 143 -22.90 0.46 20.91
CA ALA A 143 -21.75 1.37 21.01
C ALA A 143 -20.92 1.11 22.27
N VAL A 144 -19.60 1.16 22.11
CA VAL A 144 -18.63 1.08 23.22
C VAL A 144 -18.61 2.42 23.96
N ALA A 145 -18.70 2.36 25.29
CA ALA A 145 -18.69 3.52 26.17
C ALA A 145 -17.36 4.28 26.12
N ASP A 146 -17.43 5.61 26.28
CA ASP A 146 -16.31 6.55 26.15
C ASP A 146 -15.39 6.52 27.39
N ILE A 147 -14.77 5.37 27.65
CA ILE A 147 -13.80 5.16 28.72
C ILE A 147 -12.42 5.65 28.27
N SER A 148 -11.73 6.39 29.14
CA SER A 148 -10.49 7.09 28.81
C SER A 148 -9.35 6.13 28.40
N GLU A 149 -9.25 5.00 29.06
CA GLU A 149 -8.24 3.96 28.89
C GLU A 149 -8.42 3.27 27.54
N ILE A 150 -9.65 2.88 27.21
CA ILE A 150 -10.00 2.27 25.92
C ILE A 150 -9.76 3.28 24.79
N LYS A 151 -10.24 4.52 24.94
CA LYS A 151 -10.06 5.58 23.95
C LYS A 151 -8.60 5.89 23.68
N LYS A 152 -7.76 5.95 24.73
CA LYS A 152 -6.32 6.19 24.62
C LYS A 152 -5.65 5.07 23.83
N GLU A 153 -6.01 3.83 24.11
CA GLU A 153 -5.44 2.66 23.44
C GLU A 153 -5.85 2.59 21.96
N ILE A 154 -7.13 2.88 21.65
CA ILE A 154 -7.60 3.01 20.26
C ILE A 154 -6.82 4.10 19.53
N LYS A 155 -6.61 5.27 20.15
CA LYS A 155 -5.82 6.36 19.52
C LYS A 155 -4.38 5.94 19.23
N LEU A 156 -3.75 5.17 20.12
CA LEU A 156 -2.38 4.68 19.91
C LEU A 156 -2.33 3.67 18.74
N ALA A 157 -3.28 2.72 18.68
CA ALA A 157 -3.37 1.77 17.58
C ALA A 157 -3.59 2.48 16.23
N LEU A 158 -4.56 3.40 16.18
CA LEU A 158 -4.86 4.21 14.99
C LEU A 158 -3.66 5.01 14.51
N ARG A 159 -2.91 5.68 15.41
CA ARG A 159 -1.72 6.46 15.04
C ARG A 159 -0.62 5.59 14.43
N ASN A 160 -0.41 4.39 14.95
CA ASN A 160 0.60 3.49 14.41
C ASN A 160 0.23 3.05 12.99
N ASN A 161 -1.04 2.73 12.76
CA ASN A 161 -1.52 2.30 11.45
C ASN A 161 -1.55 3.48 10.44
N ALA A 162 -1.95 4.67 10.90
CA ALA A 162 -1.96 5.90 10.11
C ALA A 162 -0.54 6.34 9.65
N LYS A 163 0.51 6.04 10.41
CA LYS A 163 1.90 6.27 9.97
C LYS A 163 2.25 5.44 8.72
N THR A 164 1.79 4.19 8.67
CA THR A 164 1.98 3.30 7.52
C THR A 164 1.26 3.85 6.30
N LEU A 165 0.00 4.28 6.45
CA LEU A 165 -0.76 4.94 5.40
C LEU A 165 -0.04 6.20 4.89
N SER A 166 0.39 7.08 5.80
CA SER A 166 1.08 8.33 5.44
C SER A 166 2.36 8.10 4.62
N ARG A 167 3.13 7.05 4.94
CA ARG A 167 4.33 6.67 4.18
C ARG A 167 3.96 6.27 2.74
N HIS A 168 2.92 5.46 2.58
CA HIS A 168 2.42 5.06 1.27
C HIS A 168 1.95 6.28 0.46
N LEU A 169 1.12 7.16 1.04
CA LEU A 169 0.64 8.38 0.36
C LEU A 169 1.77 9.31 -0.04
N LYS A 170 2.81 9.46 0.79
CA LYS A 170 4.01 10.23 0.43
C LYS A 170 4.77 9.61 -0.74
N LYS A 171 4.91 8.28 -0.79
CA LYS A 171 5.52 7.55 -1.91
C LYS A 171 4.72 7.78 -3.20
N GLN A 172 3.39 7.64 -3.13
CA GLN A 172 2.48 7.85 -4.26
C GLN A 172 2.56 9.29 -4.79
N LYS A 173 2.43 10.30 -3.93
CA LYS A 173 2.52 11.72 -4.33
C LYS A 173 3.89 12.09 -4.89
N LYS A 174 4.97 11.48 -4.38
CA LYS A 174 6.31 11.67 -4.96
C LYS A 174 6.35 11.10 -6.38
N ARG A 175 5.83 9.88 -6.60
CA ARG A 175 5.78 9.24 -7.92
C ARG A 175 5.00 10.09 -8.92
N GLU A 176 3.81 10.54 -8.55
CA GLU A 176 2.94 11.39 -9.39
C GLU A 176 3.65 12.68 -9.82
N LYS A 177 4.28 13.40 -8.87
CA LYS A 177 5.05 14.61 -9.20
C LYS A 177 6.19 14.37 -10.17
N VAL A 178 6.88 13.22 -10.06
CA VAL A 178 7.99 12.93 -10.98
C VAL A 178 7.45 12.55 -12.37
N THR A 179 6.33 11.85 -12.45
CA THR A 179 5.61 11.59 -13.70
C THR A 179 5.11 12.89 -14.36
N GLU A 180 4.45 13.78 -13.61
CA GLU A 180 4.01 15.09 -14.14
C GLU A 180 5.19 15.93 -14.64
N LYS A 181 6.29 15.95 -13.89
CA LYS A 181 7.53 16.64 -14.30
C LYS A 181 8.07 16.04 -15.60
N PHE A 182 8.03 14.71 -15.74
CA PHE A 182 8.48 14.02 -16.95
C PHE A 182 7.64 14.40 -18.18
N ASP A 183 6.32 14.31 -18.06
CA ASP A 183 5.38 14.65 -19.15
C ASP A 183 5.54 16.11 -19.58
N LEU A 184 5.76 17.01 -18.62
CA LEU A 184 6.01 18.42 -18.89
C LEU A 184 7.34 18.63 -19.62
N VAL A 185 8.43 17.99 -19.16
CA VAL A 185 9.75 18.11 -19.77
C VAL A 185 9.74 17.55 -21.20
N GLN A 186 9.12 16.39 -21.44
CA GLN A 186 9.01 15.80 -22.78
C GLN A 186 8.26 16.70 -23.77
N LYS A 187 7.24 17.44 -23.32
CA LYS A 187 6.46 18.33 -24.20
C LYS A 187 7.14 19.68 -24.42
N ILE A 188 7.66 20.28 -23.35
CA ILE A 188 8.16 21.66 -23.38
C ILE A 188 9.58 21.74 -23.95
N LEU A 189 10.47 20.81 -23.58
CA LEU A 189 11.88 20.92 -23.93
C LEU A 189 12.13 20.88 -25.45
N PRO A 190 11.50 19.98 -26.24
CA PRO A 190 11.63 20.01 -27.70
C PRO A 190 11.10 21.31 -28.32
N ALA A 191 9.96 21.80 -27.83
CA ALA A 191 9.37 23.05 -28.33
C ALA A 191 10.26 24.28 -28.06
N ILE A 192 10.93 24.33 -26.90
CA ILE A 192 11.93 25.36 -26.61
C ILE A 192 13.14 25.22 -27.54
N ALA A 193 13.62 24.00 -27.73
CA ALA A 193 14.80 23.73 -28.54
C ALA A 193 14.56 24.11 -30.02
N GLU A 194 13.40 23.77 -30.58
CA GLU A 194 13.00 24.15 -31.94
C GLU A 194 12.89 25.67 -32.10
N LYS A 195 12.24 26.37 -31.16
CA LYS A 195 12.12 27.84 -31.21
C LYS A 195 13.47 28.53 -31.09
N ALA A 196 14.31 28.10 -30.14
CA ALA A 196 15.65 28.67 -29.96
C ALA A 196 16.52 28.42 -31.19
N SER A 197 16.49 27.21 -31.73
CA SER A 197 17.12 26.81 -32.99
C SER A 197 16.67 27.69 -34.16
N SER A 198 15.37 27.95 -34.29
CA SER A 198 14.81 28.83 -35.34
C SER A 198 15.25 30.29 -35.19
N VAL A 199 15.34 30.81 -33.97
CA VAL A 199 15.77 32.21 -33.72
C VAL A 199 17.26 32.38 -34.00
N VAL A 200 18.08 31.39 -33.63
CA VAL A 200 19.54 31.44 -33.79
C VAL A 200 19.99 30.92 -35.16
N GLY A 201 19.13 30.25 -35.92
CA GLY A 201 19.42 29.66 -37.23
C GLY A 201 20.34 28.44 -37.18
N GLN A 202 20.42 27.75 -36.05
CA GLN A 202 21.27 26.56 -35.83
C GLN A 202 20.43 25.28 -35.75
N PRO A 203 20.99 24.08 -35.99
CA PRO A 203 20.25 22.83 -35.80
C PRO A 203 19.86 22.60 -34.33
N VAL A 204 18.78 21.85 -34.11
CA VAL A 204 18.31 21.49 -32.76
C VAL A 204 19.41 20.69 -32.03
N PRO A 205 19.87 21.13 -30.84
CA PRO A 205 20.88 20.42 -30.09
C PRO A 205 20.34 19.10 -29.54
N ASN A 206 21.21 18.11 -29.32
CA ASN A 206 20.83 16.88 -28.63
C ASN A 206 20.41 17.22 -27.18
N LEU A 207 19.18 16.87 -26.83
CA LEU A 207 18.55 17.20 -25.54
C LEU A 207 18.79 16.14 -24.46
N ASP A 208 19.33 14.97 -24.80
CA ASP A 208 19.37 13.79 -23.92
C ASP A 208 20.10 14.09 -22.61
N LYS A 209 21.22 14.84 -22.69
CA LYS A 209 21.99 15.25 -21.50
C LYS A 209 21.24 16.24 -20.62
N VAL A 210 20.45 17.14 -21.21
CA VAL A 210 19.66 18.13 -20.48
C VAL A 210 18.48 17.44 -19.79
N VAL A 211 17.81 16.53 -20.50
CA VAL A 211 16.74 15.69 -19.93
C VAL A 211 17.29 14.88 -18.75
N ALA A 212 18.44 14.22 -18.93
CA ALA A 212 19.05 13.44 -17.86
C ALA A 212 19.47 14.30 -16.64
N ALA A 213 19.98 15.51 -16.87
CA ALA A 213 20.34 16.43 -15.78
C ALA A 213 19.12 16.90 -14.98
N ILE A 214 17.97 17.11 -15.64
CA ILE A 214 16.72 17.52 -14.99
C ILE A 214 16.07 16.36 -14.23
N MET A 215 16.12 15.15 -14.80
CA MET A 215 15.37 13.99 -14.32
C MET A 215 16.10 13.16 -13.26
N ASP A 216 17.38 12.84 -13.45
CA ASP A 216 18.20 11.94 -12.60
C ASP A 216 17.48 10.67 -12.11
N VAL A 217 16.73 10.01 -13.00
CA VAL A 217 15.99 8.77 -12.70
C VAL A 217 16.18 7.71 -13.79
N VAL A 218 15.99 6.45 -13.43
CA VAL A 218 15.84 5.33 -14.37
C VAL A 218 14.34 5.09 -14.58
N TRP A 219 13.93 5.09 -15.83
CA TRP A 219 12.54 4.94 -16.23
C TRP A 219 12.32 3.56 -16.84
N ILE A 220 11.31 2.84 -16.34
CA ILE A 220 10.93 1.51 -16.80
C ILE A 220 9.50 1.60 -17.33
N GLU A 221 9.34 1.34 -18.61
CA GLU A 221 8.05 1.26 -19.29
C GLU A 221 7.75 -0.19 -19.65
N GLU A 222 6.53 -0.61 -19.41
CA GLU A 222 6.01 -1.89 -19.86
C GLU A 222 4.97 -1.66 -20.96
N LYS A 223 5.06 -2.46 -22.01
CA LYS A 223 4.06 -2.55 -23.06
C LYS A 223 3.59 -3.99 -23.12
N ILE A 224 2.28 -4.16 -22.96
CA ILE A 224 1.65 -5.48 -22.90
C ILE A 224 0.73 -5.59 -24.11
N GLU A 225 1.00 -6.56 -24.97
CA GLU A 225 0.20 -6.90 -26.14
C GLU A 225 -0.44 -8.27 -25.93
N PHE A 226 -1.76 -8.34 -26.17
CA PHE A 226 -2.53 -9.58 -26.02
C PHE A 226 -2.77 -10.17 -27.41
N ASN A 227 -2.14 -11.30 -27.70
CA ASN A 227 -2.37 -12.10 -28.89
C ASN A 227 -3.18 -13.35 -28.48
N ASP A 228 -3.96 -13.94 -29.40
CA ASP A 228 -4.86 -15.07 -29.07
C ASP A 228 -4.09 -16.25 -28.45
N GLY A 229 -4.17 -16.37 -27.11
CA GLY A 229 -3.52 -17.41 -26.31
C GLY A 229 -2.10 -17.11 -25.82
N GLN A 230 -1.55 -15.91 -26.09
CA GLN A 230 -0.21 -15.50 -25.65
C GLN A 230 -0.17 -14.01 -25.28
N ILE A 231 0.53 -13.68 -24.19
CA ILE A 231 0.79 -12.29 -23.80
C ILE A 231 2.25 -11.97 -24.12
N GLU A 232 2.46 -10.95 -24.93
CA GLU A 232 3.78 -10.41 -25.22
C GLU A 232 4.03 -9.19 -24.33
N VAL A 233 5.11 -9.22 -23.57
CA VAL A 233 5.51 -8.11 -22.69
C VAL A 233 6.85 -7.55 -23.17
N GLU A 234 6.88 -6.27 -23.51
CA GLU A 234 8.09 -5.50 -23.79
C GLU A 234 8.35 -4.52 -22.65
N ILE A 235 9.46 -4.70 -21.95
CA ILE A 235 9.96 -3.77 -20.93
C ILE A 235 11.06 -2.92 -21.54
N LYS A 236 10.84 -1.61 -21.64
CA LYS A 236 11.84 -0.63 -22.08
C LYS A 236 12.40 0.09 -20.86
N ILE A 237 13.71 0.03 -20.68
CA ILE A 237 14.42 0.69 -19.58
C ILE A 237 15.25 1.82 -20.18
N ILE A 238 15.12 3.03 -19.65
CA ILE A 238 15.85 4.23 -20.09
C ILE A 238 16.56 4.85 -18.90
N ASN A 239 17.86 5.10 -19.02
CA ASN A 239 18.65 5.73 -17.98
C ASN A 239 18.72 7.26 -18.18
N TYR A 240 17.82 8.02 -17.55
CA TYR A 240 17.87 9.49 -17.53
C TYR A 240 18.78 10.03 -16.41
N ARG A 241 19.92 9.39 -16.16
CA ARG A 241 20.92 9.85 -15.19
C ARG A 241 22.22 10.22 -15.88
N LEU A 242 22.98 11.10 -15.23
CA LEU A 242 24.35 11.44 -15.60
C LEU A 242 25.38 10.40 -15.10
N LYS A 243 24.92 9.29 -14.51
CA LYS A 243 25.75 8.17 -14.04
C LYS A 243 25.21 6.86 -14.60
N SER A 244 26.09 5.85 -14.72
CA SER A 244 25.67 4.50 -15.08
C SER A 244 24.73 3.91 -14.04
N ALA A 245 23.67 3.27 -14.50
CA ALA A 245 22.68 2.59 -13.67
C ALA A 245 22.96 1.08 -13.64
N ASN A 246 23.37 0.57 -12.49
CA ASN A 246 23.60 -0.86 -12.27
C ASN A 246 22.61 -1.39 -11.24
N PHE A 247 21.76 -2.34 -11.63
CA PHE A 247 20.75 -2.95 -10.75
C PHE A 247 20.27 -4.29 -11.30
N LYS A 248 19.57 -5.07 -10.48
CA LYS A 248 18.86 -6.27 -10.95
C LYS A 248 17.36 -5.96 -11.06
N LEU A 249 16.76 -6.28 -12.20
CA LEU A 249 15.32 -6.23 -12.41
C LEU A 249 14.76 -7.65 -12.29
N ARG A 250 13.73 -7.81 -11.47
CA ARG A 250 12.96 -9.03 -11.30
C ARG A 250 11.58 -8.79 -11.88
N ALA A 251 11.12 -9.67 -12.76
CA ALA A 251 9.76 -9.64 -13.28
C ALA A 251 9.04 -10.93 -12.89
N GLU A 252 7.79 -10.81 -12.47
CA GLU A 252 6.88 -11.92 -12.20
C GLU A 252 5.50 -11.60 -12.77
N VAL A 253 4.85 -12.63 -13.31
CA VAL A 253 3.45 -12.59 -13.70
C VAL A 253 2.71 -13.59 -12.81
N PRO A 254 1.94 -13.14 -11.82
CA PRO A 254 1.22 -14.02 -10.91
C PRO A 254 0.34 -15.02 -11.68
N GLY A 255 0.40 -16.30 -11.31
CA GLY A 255 -0.40 -17.37 -11.91
C GLY A 255 0.09 -17.88 -13.27
N HIS A 256 1.14 -17.29 -13.87
CA HIS A 256 1.64 -17.71 -15.19
C HIS A 256 3.15 -17.95 -15.20
N GLU A 257 3.62 -18.76 -16.17
CA GLU A 257 5.04 -19.02 -16.39
C GLU A 257 5.59 -18.09 -17.48
N ILE A 258 6.77 -17.50 -17.27
CA ILE A 258 7.42 -16.63 -18.27
C ILE A 258 8.30 -17.48 -19.21
N LYS A 259 8.07 -17.36 -20.53
CA LYS A 259 8.85 -17.99 -21.60
C LYS A 259 9.50 -16.95 -22.52
N ASP A 260 10.44 -17.41 -23.35
CA ASP A 260 11.13 -16.61 -24.39
C ASP A 260 11.67 -15.24 -23.93
N ALA A 261 12.28 -15.23 -22.75
CA ALA A 261 12.88 -14.02 -22.17
C ALA A 261 14.18 -13.60 -22.89
N GLU A 262 14.14 -12.45 -23.54
CA GLU A 262 15.25 -11.84 -24.28
C GLU A 262 15.57 -10.43 -23.76
N PRO A 263 16.85 -10.05 -23.56
CA PRO A 263 18.04 -10.88 -23.49
C PRO A 263 17.93 -12.01 -22.44
N ARG A 264 18.75 -13.06 -22.58
CA ARG A 264 18.69 -14.22 -21.66
C ARG A 264 18.84 -13.76 -20.20
N PRO A 265 17.92 -14.17 -19.32
CA PRO A 265 17.98 -13.76 -17.92
C PRO A 265 19.18 -14.37 -17.21
N GLY A 266 19.76 -13.62 -16.27
CA GLY A 266 20.91 -14.07 -15.50
C GLY A 266 20.55 -15.14 -14.48
N LYS A 267 19.31 -15.12 -13.97
CA LYS A 267 18.78 -16.14 -13.04
C LYS A 267 17.27 -16.29 -13.23
N ARG A 268 16.76 -17.52 -13.07
CA ARG A 268 15.32 -17.81 -12.89
C ARG A 268 15.11 -18.38 -11.48
N GLU A 269 14.23 -17.77 -10.70
CA GLU A 269 13.87 -18.21 -9.34
C GLU A 269 12.35 -18.47 -9.29
N GLY A 270 11.93 -19.72 -9.44
CA GLY A 270 10.50 -20.05 -9.58
C GLY A 270 9.91 -19.45 -10.86
N ASN A 271 8.79 -18.71 -10.74
CA ASN A 271 8.16 -17.97 -11.84
C ASN A 271 8.82 -16.60 -12.10
N GLN A 272 9.86 -16.23 -11.33
CA GLN A 272 10.53 -14.94 -11.46
C GLN A 272 11.69 -15.01 -12.45
N VAL A 273 11.75 -14.01 -13.33
CA VAL A 273 12.85 -13.80 -14.25
C VAL A 273 13.70 -12.63 -13.76
N VAL A 274 15.02 -12.86 -13.64
CA VAL A 274 15.96 -11.85 -13.11
C VAL A 274 16.98 -11.46 -14.16
N TRP A 275 17.02 -10.16 -14.51
CA TRP A 275 18.03 -9.56 -15.37
C TRP A 275 19.01 -8.72 -14.57
N SER A 276 20.28 -8.82 -14.90
CA SER A 276 21.32 -7.89 -14.44
C SER A 276 21.46 -6.78 -15.46
N ILE A 277 21.16 -5.54 -15.06
CA ILE A 277 21.13 -4.38 -15.94
C ILE A 277 22.32 -3.50 -15.60
N GLY A 278 23.13 -3.22 -16.61
CA GLY A 278 24.18 -2.19 -16.58
C GLY A 278 23.95 -1.24 -17.73
N LEU A 279 23.35 -0.09 -17.43
CA LEU A 279 22.98 0.92 -18.42
C LEU A 279 23.89 2.15 -18.30
N PRO A 280 24.66 2.50 -19.34
CA PRO A 280 25.36 3.78 -19.42
C PRO A 280 24.40 4.98 -19.37
N THR A 281 24.96 6.18 -19.24
CA THR A 281 24.17 7.43 -19.18
C THR A 281 23.37 7.63 -20.46
N THR A 282 22.11 8.04 -20.35
CA THR A 282 21.22 8.33 -21.49
C THR A 282 20.94 7.16 -22.44
N GLU A 283 21.39 5.95 -22.12
CA GLU A 283 21.11 4.77 -22.92
C GLU A 283 19.79 4.09 -22.54
N SER A 284 19.28 3.28 -23.47
CA SER A 284 18.09 2.47 -23.26
C SER A 284 18.28 1.04 -23.72
N THR A 285 17.63 0.11 -23.02
CA THR A 285 17.63 -1.32 -23.33
C THR A 285 16.21 -1.84 -23.30
N LYS A 286 15.93 -2.82 -24.16
CA LYS A 286 14.63 -3.47 -24.24
C LYS A 286 14.75 -4.92 -23.79
N TYR A 287 13.79 -5.35 -23.00
CA TYR A 287 13.60 -6.73 -22.57
C TYR A 287 12.24 -7.18 -23.06
N LYS A 288 12.17 -8.40 -23.58
CA LYS A 288 10.94 -9.00 -24.08
C LYS A 288 10.78 -10.36 -23.45
N PHE A 289 9.54 -10.75 -23.18
CA PHE A 289 9.21 -12.11 -22.82
C PHE A 289 7.77 -12.42 -23.19
N THR A 290 7.47 -13.70 -23.31
CA THR A 290 6.14 -14.22 -23.64
C THR A 290 5.56 -14.95 -22.44
N VAL A 291 4.24 -14.89 -22.29
CA VAL A 291 3.50 -15.69 -21.32
C VAL A 291 2.53 -16.59 -22.10
N PRO A 292 2.74 -17.91 -22.13
CA PRO A 292 1.83 -18.86 -22.76
C PRO A 292 0.52 -18.97 -21.95
N GLU A 293 -0.60 -19.24 -22.61
CA GLU A 293 -1.92 -19.44 -21.98
C GLU A 293 -2.51 -18.22 -21.27
N GLY A 294 -1.84 -17.07 -21.38
CA GLY A 294 -2.35 -15.79 -20.89
C GLY A 294 -3.47 -15.25 -21.78
N THR A 295 -4.65 -15.05 -21.19
CA THR A 295 -5.77 -14.34 -21.84
C THR A 295 -5.98 -13.02 -21.09
N ARG A 296 -6.58 -12.01 -21.74
CA ARG A 296 -6.89 -10.73 -21.08
C ARG A 296 -7.69 -10.86 -19.76
N ARG A 297 -8.42 -11.97 -19.57
CA ARG A 297 -9.16 -12.26 -18.33
C ARG A 297 -8.34 -12.92 -17.23
N SER A 298 -7.28 -13.65 -17.56
CA SER A 298 -6.42 -14.35 -16.58
C SER A 298 -5.19 -13.55 -16.19
N PHE A 299 -4.99 -12.37 -16.79
CA PHE A 299 -3.86 -11.48 -16.49
C PHE A 299 -4.23 -10.50 -15.38
N GLU A 300 -3.71 -10.74 -14.17
CA GLU A 300 -3.89 -9.86 -13.01
C GLU A 300 -2.93 -8.66 -12.99
N GLY A 301 -1.91 -8.68 -13.84
CA GLY A 301 -0.84 -7.67 -13.89
C GLY A 301 0.53 -8.31 -13.94
N MET A 302 1.55 -7.46 -14.08
CA MET A 302 2.95 -7.84 -13.93
C MET A 302 3.53 -7.09 -12.73
N GLU A 303 4.35 -7.78 -11.94
CA GLU A 303 5.09 -7.18 -10.84
C GLU A 303 6.57 -7.03 -11.24
N LEU A 304 7.08 -5.80 -11.16
CA LEU A 304 8.47 -5.46 -11.44
C LEU A 304 9.16 -5.00 -10.16
N TRP A 305 10.27 -5.66 -9.81
CA TRP A 305 11.10 -5.25 -8.67
C TRP A 305 12.53 -4.93 -9.05
N VAL A 306 13.13 -3.97 -8.33
CA VAL A 306 14.53 -3.62 -8.45
C VAL A 306 15.31 -3.91 -7.18
N GLU A 307 16.45 -4.56 -7.35
CA GLU A 307 17.44 -4.84 -6.31
C GLU A 307 18.77 -4.14 -6.63
N GLY A 308 19.42 -3.55 -5.62
CA GLY A 308 20.77 -2.99 -5.75
C GLY A 308 20.84 -1.49 -6.14
N MET A 309 19.70 -0.83 -6.32
CA MET A 309 19.63 0.63 -6.53
C MET A 309 18.56 1.25 -5.63
N ASP A 310 18.77 2.51 -5.25
CA ASP A 310 17.77 3.26 -4.49
C ASP A 310 16.48 3.42 -5.30
N SER A 311 15.40 2.86 -4.76
CA SER A 311 14.03 2.97 -5.29
C SER A 311 13.57 4.40 -5.55
N SER A 312 14.18 5.38 -4.88
CA SER A 312 13.85 6.79 -5.04
C SER A 312 14.23 7.35 -6.42
N ASN A 313 15.14 6.66 -7.12
CA ASN A 313 15.65 7.01 -8.44
C ASN A 313 15.09 6.12 -9.56
N ILE A 314 14.11 5.26 -9.27
CA ILE A 314 13.52 4.35 -10.24
C ILE A 314 12.02 4.60 -10.34
N ILE A 315 11.51 4.60 -11.57
CA ILE A 315 10.08 4.78 -11.86
C ILE A 315 9.63 3.62 -12.73
N GLY A 316 8.50 3.02 -12.36
CA GLY A 316 7.93 1.86 -13.05
C GLY A 316 8.20 0.51 -12.36
N ALA A 317 8.98 0.48 -11.27
CA ALA A 317 9.24 -0.75 -10.52
C ALA A 317 9.36 -0.50 -9.01
N GLU A 318 9.07 -1.53 -8.21
CA GLU A 318 9.11 -1.49 -6.74
C GLU A 318 10.47 -1.92 -6.19
N PRO A 319 10.91 -1.48 -5.00
CA PRO A 319 12.09 -2.05 -4.36
C PRO A 319 11.88 -3.52 -4.00
N TRP A 320 12.84 -4.37 -4.34
CA TRP A 320 12.89 -5.74 -3.85
C TRP A 320 13.21 -5.74 -2.35
N THR A 321 12.31 -6.28 -1.53
CA THR A 321 12.49 -6.33 -0.07
C THR A 321 13.03 -7.67 0.44
N GLY A 322 13.27 -8.63 -0.46
CA GLY A 322 13.73 -9.98 -0.10
C GLY A 322 12.65 -10.89 0.46
N ILE A 323 11.46 -10.36 0.73
CA ILE A 323 10.30 -11.11 1.22
C ILE A 323 9.39 -11.33 0.01
N VAL A 324 9.41 -12.53 -0.54
CA VAL A 324 8.31 -13.02 -1.39
C VAL A 324 7.06 -12.88 -0.52
N ASP A 325 6.10 -12.04 -0.90
CA ASP A 325 4.89 -11.83 -0.10
C ASP A 325 4.28 -13.22 0.19
N PRO A 326 4.27 -13.70 1.46
CA PRO A 326 3.89 -15.08 1.76
C PRO A 326 2.46 -15.40 1.33
N GLY A 327 1.63 -14.36 1.12
CA GLY A 327 0.25 -14.50 0.71
C GLY A 327 0.03 -15.11 -0.67
N ILE A 328 1.04 -15.12 -1.56
CA ILE A 328 0.89 -15.66 -2.92
C ILE A 328 1.28 -17.15 -2.98
N LYS A 329 2.35 -17.55 -2.28
CA LYS A 329 2.69 -18.98 -2.15
C LYS A 329 1.62 -19.76 -1.41
N ASP A 330 1.08 -19.19 -0.33
CA ASP A 330 0.01 -19.81 0.45
C ASP A 330 -1.30 -19.92 -0.37
N ALA A 331 -1.57 -18.98 -1.29
CA ALA A 331 -2.74 -19.03 -2.19
C ALA A 331 -2.61 -20.11 -3.27
N ILE A 332 -1.43 -20.23 -3.88
CA ILE A 332 -1.12 -21.27 -4.89
C ILE A 332 -1.11 -22.67 -4.24
N GLU A 333 -0.68 -22.77 -2.98
CA GLU A 333 -0.67 -24.03 -2.23
C GLU A 333 -2.07 -24.42 -1.73
N ALA A 334 -2.92 -23.44 -1.38
CA ALA A 334 -4.33 -23.67 -1.04
C ALA A 334 -5.17 -24.13 -2.25
N GLU A 335 -4.92 -23.57 -3.43
CA GLU A 335 -5.59 -23.96 -4.68
C GLU A 335 -5.18 -25.39 -5.12
N LYS A 336 -3.90 -25.74 -4.94
CA LYS A 336 -3.41 -27.12 -5.16
C LYS A 336 -3.95 -28.14 -4.15
N GLN A 337 -4.32 -27.71 -2.95
CA GLN A 337 -4.86 -28.58 -1.90
C GLN A 337 -6.39 -28.71 -1.94
N GLY A 338 -7.08 -28.06 -2.89
CA GLY A 338 -8.52 -28.20 -3.08
C GLY A 338 -9.36 -27.71 -1.88
N LEU A 339 -8.82 -26.79 -1.09
CA LEU A 339 -9.49 -26.18 0.08
C LEU A 339 -10.06 -24.79 -0.24
N ALA A 340 -10.63 -24.65 -1.44
CA ALA A 340 -11.41 -23.48 -1.85
C ALA A 340 -12.88 -23.64 -1.49
#